data_AF-A0A4Q4VIF5-F1
#
_entry.id   AF-A0A4Q4VIF5-F1
#
_cell.length_a   1.000
_cell.length_b   1.000
_cell.length_c   1.000
_cell.angle_alpha   90.00
_cell.angle_beta   90.00
_cell.angle_gamma   90.00
#
_symmetry.space_group_name_H-M   'P 1'
#
loop_
_entity.id
_entity.type
_entity.pdbx_description
1 polymer ?
#
loop_
_entity_poly.entity_id
_entity_poly.type
_entity_poly.pdbx_seq_one_letter_code
_entity_poly.pdbx_strand_id
1 'polypeptide(L)'
;MIAWHDEYTCDEYDGFLTDPLNFRSQAQLAGEAAEARDRAMDDLQRQIEDSERQFNYEILASRQRTEALRLSELARIEGERQEALERARREEAQRQAEEKRKVEARKKAEEEATQVAFTNRTFSNPVKPCPKCKRPIEKRGGCNHMHCPLCNINFDWGPLFF
;
A
#
# COMPACT_ATOMS: atom_id res chain seq x y z
N MET A 1 43.37 47.88 -79.08
CA MET A 1 41.99 48.16 -78.62
C MET A 1 42.11 49.15 -77.48
N ILE A 2 41.55 50.35 -77.67
CA ILE A 2 41.58 51.42 -76.67
C ILE A 2 40.40 51.15 -75.73
N ALA A 3 40.66 50.98 -74.44
CA ALA A 3 39.59 50.83 -73.44
C ALA A 3 38.88 52.18 -73.29
N TRP A 4 37.61 52.26 -73.69
CA TRP A 4 36.78 53.48 -73.56
C TRP A 4 35.99 53.51 -72.24
N HIS A 5 36.16 52.51 -71.39
CA HIS A 5 35.60 52.42 -70.06
C HIS A 5 36.70 51.91 -69.11
N ASP A 6 36.98 52.65 -68.04
CA ASP A 6 38.07 52.37 -67.10
C ASP A 6 37.59 51.55 -65.88
N GLU A 7 36.27 51.50 -65.66
CA GLU A 7 35.64 50.94 -64.45
C GLU A 7 34.95 49.59 -64.67
N TYR A 8 34.78 49.16 -65.92
CA TYR A 8 34.07 47.92 -66.28
C TYR A 8 34.88 47.07 -67.25
N THR A 9 34.64 45.76 -67.28
CA THR A 9 35.11 44.92 -68.38
C THR A 9 34.33 45.22 -69.66
N CYS A 10 34.88 44.92 -70.84
CA CYS A 10 34.20 45.20 -72.13
C CYS A 10 32.80 44.57 -72.19
N ASP A 11 32.66 43.34 -71.69
CA ASP A 11 31.40 42.61 -71.66
C ASP A 11 30.39 43.22 -70.68
N GLU A 12 30.85 43.77 -69.55
CA GLU A 12 30.00 44.48 -68.59
C GLU A 12 29.53 45.82 -69.15
N TYR A 13 30.39 46.55 -69.85
CA TYR A 13 30.03 47.82 -70.47
C TYR A 13 29.02 47.65 -71.62
N ASP A 14 29.19 46.61 -72.45
CA ASP A 14 28.23 46.28 -73.52
C ASP A 14 26.85 45.87 -72.95
N GLY A 15 26.84 45.16 -71.81
CA GLY A 15 25.62 44.85 -71.07
C GLY A 15 24.92 46.11 -70.54
N PHE A 16 25.69 47.07 -70.02
CA PHE A 16 25.17 48.35 -69.54
C PHE A 16 24.54 49.18 -70.66
N LEU A 17 25.16 49.22 -71.84
CA LEU A 17 24.60 49.93 -73.00
C LEU A 17 23.29 49.32 -73.51
N THR A 18 23.10 48.01 -73.30
CA THR A 18 21.92 47.27 -73.76
C THR A 18 20.70 47.49 -72.85
N ASP A 19 20.90 47.52 -71.52
CA ASP A 19 19.85 47.84 -70.56
C ASP A 19 20.41 48.59 -69.34
N PRO A 20 20.51 49.93 -69.41
CA PRO A 20 21.10 50.74 -68.35
C PRO A 20 20.30 50.74 -67.04
N LEU A 21 18.99 50.44 -67.10
CA LEU A 21 18.11 50.51 -65.92
C LEU A 21 18.15 49.23 -65.08
N ASN A 22 18.44 48.08 -65.70
CA ASN A 22 18.53 46.79 -65.02
C ASN A 22 19.94 46.19 -65.01
N PHE A 23 20.95 46.95 -65.45
CA PHE A 23 22.32 46.47 -65.45
C PHE A 23 22.82 46.15 -64.04
N ARG A 24 23.44 44.98 -63.89
CA ARG A 24 24.05 44.53 -62.64
C ARG A 24 25.47 44.04 -62.93
N SER A 25 26.45 44.60 -62.23
CA SER A 25 27.84 44.16 -62.40
C SER A 25 28.04 42.74 -61.86
N GLN A 26 29.10 42.07 -62.32
CA GLN A 26 29.44 40.73 -61.81
C GLN A 26 29.70 40.76 -60.30
N ALA A 27 30.29 41.83 -59.79
CA ALA A 27 30.50 42.04 -58.35
C ALA A 27 29.17 42.14 -57.58
N GLN A 28 28.17 42.85 -58.12
CA GLN A 28 26.83 42.95 -57.51
C GLN A 28 26.10 41.61 -57.51
N LEU A 29 26.18 40.84 -58.61
CA LEU A 29 25.58 39.51 -58.69
C LEU A 29 26.27 38.52 -57.74
N ALA A 30 27.60 38.59 -57.62
CA ALA A 30 28.37 37.75 -56.72
C ALA A 30 28.06 38.06 -55.24
N GLY A 31 27.92 39.34 -54.88
CA GLY A 31 27.43 39.77 -53.56
C GLY A 31 26.01 39.26 -53.29
N GLU A 32 25.11 39.47 -54.26
CA GLU A 32 23.75 38.88 -54.35
C GLU A 32 23.72 37.41 -53.91
N ALA A 33 24.53 36.62 -54.60
CA ALA A 33 24.63 35.19 -54.42
C ALA A 33 25.30 34.80 -53.09
N ALA A 34 26.29 35.55 -52.61
CA ALA A 34 26.92 35.31 -51.32
C ALA A 34 25.92 35.55 -50.17
N GLU A 35 25.23 36.68 -50.17
CA GLU A 35 24.20 36.99 -49.16
C GLU A 35 23.02 36.01 -49.20
N ALA A 36 22.66 35.51 -50.39
CA ALA A 36 21.63 34.47 -50.51
C ALA A 36 22.09 33.13 -49.90
N ARG A 37 23.36 32.75 -50.07
CA ARG A 37 23.93 31.55 -49.45
C ARG A 37 24.01 31.68 -47.93
N ASP A 38 24.45 32.83 -47.43
CA ASP A 38 24.56 33.07 -45.99
C ASP A 38 23.18 32.99 -45.32
N ARG A 39 22.16 33.62 -45.92
CA ARG A 39 20.77 33.49 -45.44
C ARG A 39 20.28 32.04 -45.45
N ALA A 40 20.57 31.28 -46.50
CA ALA A 40 20.18 29.87 -46.57
C ALA A 40 20.87 29.02 -45.49
N MET A 41 22.13 29.32 -45.16
CA MET A 41 22.86 28.65 -44.08
C MET A 41 22.29 29.01 -42.71
N ASP A 42 21.98 30.28 -42.46
CA ASP A 42 21.35 30.73 -41.21
C ASP A 42 19.98 30.08 -41.00
N ASP A 43 19.17 30.00 -42.06
CA ASP A 43 17.86 29.35 -42.01
C ASP A 43 17.98 27.85 -41.71
N LEU A 44 18.95 27.17 -42.33
CA LEU A 44 19.23 25.76 -42.04
C LEU A 44 19.67 25.57 -40.59
N GLN A 45 20.54 26.44 -40.08
CA GLN A 45 21.00 26.37 -38.69
C GLN A 45 19.83 26.53 -37.72
N ARG A 46 18.92 27.48 -37.96
CA ARG A 46 17.71 27.65 -37.14
C ARG A 46 16.84 26.40 -37.14
N GLN A 47 16.66 25.76 -38.29
CA GLN A 47 15.90 24.50 -38.39
C GLN A 47 16.56 23.36 -37.60
N ILE A 48 17.89 23.27 -37.64
CA ILE A 48 18.64 22.28 -36.85
C ILE A 48 18.40 22.53 -35.36
N GLU A 49 18.58 23.76 -34.90
CA GLU A 49 18.38 24.11 -33.49
C GLU A 49 16.93 23.89 -33.02
N ASP A 50 15.93 24.19 -33.86
CA ASP A 50 14.52 23.89 -33.58
C ASP A 50 14.27 22.40 -33.45
N SER A 51 14.84 21.61 -34.36
CA SER A 51 14.73 20.14 -34.34
C SER A 51 15.38 19.55 -33.09
N GLU A 52 16.55 20.06 -32.69
CA GLU A 52 17.23 19.65 -31.46
C GLU A 52 16.41 20.01 -30.21
N ARG A 53 15.81 21.21 -30.16
CA ARG A 53 14.91 21.61 -29.07
C ARG A 53 13.71 20.66 -28.96
N GLN A 54 13.09 20.33 -30.09
CA GLN A 54 11.95 19.40 -30.14
C GLN A 54 12.36 18.01 -29.67
N PHE A 55 13.47 17.48 -30.19
CA PHE A 55 13.99 16.18 -29.78
C PHE A 55 14.29 16.12 -28.27
N ASN A 56 14.94 17.15 -27.73
CA ASN A 56 15.24 17.23 -26.30
C ASN A 56 13.96 17.24 -25.45
N TYR A 57 12.93 17.98 -25.87
CA TYR A 57 11.63 17.98 -25.22
C TYR A 57 10.98 16.59 -25.24
N GLU A 58 10.99 15.91 -26.38
CA GLU A 58 10.42 14.57 -26.52
C GLU A 58 11.11 13.53 -25.63
N ILE A 59 12.45 13.58 -25.54
CA ILE A 59 13.24 12.71 -24.66
C ILE A 59 12.88 12.94 -23.20
N LEU A 60 12.79 14.19 -22.76
CA LEU A 60 12.38 14.53 -21.40
C LEU A 60 10.96 14.06 -21.10
N ALA A 61 10.02 14.30 -22.01
CA ALA A 61 8.64 13.85 -21.86
C ALA A 61 8.55 12.31 -21.83
N SER A 62 9.33 11.60 -22.66
CA SER A 62 9.41 10.14 -22.68
C SER A 62 9.93 9.58 -21.35
N ARG A 63 10.97 10.21 -20.79
CA ARG A 63 11.50 9.86 -19.47
C ARG A 63 10.46 10.07 -18.37
N GLN A 64 9.79 11.23 -18.35
CA GLN A 64 8.74 11.52 -17.38
C GLN A 64 7.58 10.53 -17.44
N ARG A 65 7.11 10.16 -18.65
CA ARG A 65 6.08 9.13 -18.82
C ARG A 65 6.53 7.79 -18.23
N THR A 66 7.77 7.39 -18.51
CA THR A 66 8.33 6.12 -18.00
C THR A 66 8.45 6.13 -16.48
N GLU A 67 8.91 7.23 -15.89
CA GLU A 67 8.99 7.41 -14.44
C GLU A 67 7.59 7.40 -13.79
N ALA A 68 6.61 8.08 -14.40
CA ALA A 68 5.23 8.07 -13.93
C ALA A 68 4.62 6.66 -13.90
N LEU A 69 4.86 5.85 -14.94
CA LEU A 69 4.43 4.45 -14.98
C LEU A 69 5.09 3.63 -13.87
N ARG A 70 6.40 3.80 -13.64
CA ARG A 70 7.12 3.10 -12.56
C ARG A 70 6.57 3.48 -11.18
N LEU A 71 6.30 4.77 -10.94
CA LEU A 71 5.73 5.23 -9.68
C LEU A 71 4.31 4.71 -9.47
N SER A 72 3.48 4.71 -10.52
CA SER A 72 2.14 4.12 -10.46
C SER A 72 2.19 2.63 -10.12
N GLU A 73 3.13 1.89 -10.71
CA GLU A 73 3.29 0.45 -10.46
C GLU A 73 3.76 0.18 -9.02
N LEU A 74 4.72 0.96 -8.51
CA LEU A 74 5.15 0.85 -7.12
C LEU A 74 4.01 1.18 -6.14
N ALA A 75 3.20 2.19 -6.45
CA ALA A 75 2.01 2.52 -5.65
C ALA A 75 0.98 1.39 -5.65
N ARG A 76 0.76 0.72 -6.80
CA ARG A 76 -0.10 -0.46 -6.91
C ARG A 76 0.42 -1.60 -6.04
N ILE A 77 1.71 -1.94 -6.16
CA ILE A 77 2.35 -3.02 -5.40
C ILE A 77 2.28 -2.73 -3.89
N GLU A 78 2.58 -1.50 -3.46
CA GLU A 78 2.50 -1.16 -2.04
C GLU A 78 1.06 -1.20 -1.53
N GLY A 79 0.09 -0.73 -2.32
CA GLY A 79 -1.34 -0.87 -2.01
C GLY A 79 -1.76 -2.32 -1.81
N GLU A 80 -1.40 -3.20 -2.75
CA GLU A 80 -1.65 -4.65 -2.64
C GLU A 80 -1.00 -5.26 -1.39
N ARG A 81 0.22 -4.83 -1.04
CA ARG A 81 0.91 -5.27 0.16
C ARG A 81 0.19 -4.83 1.43
N GLN A 82 -0.27 -3.58 1.50
CA GLN A 82 -1.03 -3.07 2.64
C GLN A 82 -2.37 -3.81 2.79
N GLU A 83 -3.10 -4.00 1.69
CA GLU A 83 -4.35 -4.77 1.70
C GLU A 83 -4.13 -6.23 2.14
N ALA A 84 -3.06 -6.87 1.66
CA ALA A 84 -2.71 -8.24 2.07
C ALA A 84 -2.38 -8.32 3.57
N LEU A 85 -1.63 -7.36 4.10
CA LEU A 85 -1.33 -7.28 5.53
C LEU A 85 -2.59 -7.03 6.37
N GLU A 86 -3.49 -6.17 5.89
CA GLU A 86 -4.75 -5.91 6.58
C GLU A 86 -5.66 -7.15 6.56
N ARG A 87 -5.78 -7.84 5.42
CA ARG A 87 -6.51 -9.12 5.31
C ARG A 87 -5.92 -10.16 6.26
N ALA A 88 -4.60 -10.33 6.27
CA ALA A 88 -3.92 -11.25 7.18
C ALA A 88 -4.20 -10.91 8.66
N ARG A 89 -4.17 -9.64 9.04
CA ARG A 89 -4.50 -9.19 10.41
C ARG A 89 -5.95 -9.50 10.77
N ARG A 90 -6.90 -9.27 9.86
CA ARG A 90 -8.32 -9.56 10.07
C ARG A 90 -8.55 -11.07 10.21
N GLU A 91 -7.93 -11.88 9.37
CA GLU A 91 -7.99 -13.34 9.45
C GLU A 91 -7.38 -13.87 10.75
N GLU A 92 -6.23 -13.35 11.16
CA GLU A 92 -5.60 -13.74 12.42
C GLU A 92 -6.47 -13.35 13.62
N ALA A 93 -7.05 -12.15 13.62
CA ALA A 93 -7.97 -11.73 14.66
C ALA A 93 -9.22 -12.64 14.73
N GLN A 94 -9.76 -13.06 13.57
CA GLN A 94 -10.86 -14.02 13.50
C GLN A 94 -10.46 -15.38 14.05
N ARG A 95 -9.29 -15.92 13.66
CA ARG A 95 -8.77 -17.19 14.17
C ARG A 95 -8.57 -17.14 15.69
N GLN A 96 -7.96 -16.07 16.20
CA GLN A 96 -7.77 -15.87 17.63
C GLN A 96 -9.10 -15.76 18.37
N ALA A 97 -10.10 -15.06 17.81
CA ALA A 97 -11.43 -14.96 18.40
C ALA A 97 -12.16 -16.32 18.42
N GLU A 98 -12.07 -17.09 17.34
CA GLU A 98 -12.65 -18.44 17.28
C GLU A 98 -12.00 -19.38 18.29
N GLU A 99 -10.67 -19.40 18.37
CA GLU A 99 -9.93 -20.20 19.35
C GLU A 99 -10.27 -19.80 20.79
N LYS A 100 -10.36 -18.48 21.09
CA LYS A 100 -10.81 -18.00 22.39
C LYS A 100 -12.22 -18.50 22.72
N ARG A 101 -13.16 -18.41 21.77
CA ARG A 101 -14.54 -18.93 21.94
C ARG A 101 -14.58 -20.43 22.19
N LYS A 102 -13.76 -21.23 21.48
CA LYS A 102 -13.64 -22.68 21.70
C LYS A 102 -13.11 -23.00 23.10
N VAL A 103 -12.06 -22.28 23.53
CA VAL A 103 -11.48 -22.47 24.87
C VAL A 103 -12.48 -22.08 25.96
N GLU A 104 -13.18 -20.96 25.82
CA GLU A 104 -14.23 -20.53 26.75
C GLU A 104 -15.39 -21.52 26.80
N ALA A 105 -15.86 -22.03 25.66
CA ALA A 105 -16.90 -23.05 25.61
C ALA A 105 -16.46 -24.35 26.31
N ARG A 106 -15.21 -24.78 26.13
CA ARG A 106 -14.67 -25.97 26.81
C ARG A 106 -14.60 -25.78 28.32
N LYS A 107 -14.09 -24.62 28.78
CA LYS A 107 -14.05 -24.28 30.22
C LYS A 107 -15.44 -24.26 30.82
N LYS A 108 -16.39 -23.61 30.15
CA LYS A 108 -17.79 -23.55 30.60
C LYS A 108 -18.42 -24.94 30.68
N ALA A 109 -18.20 -25.81 29.70
CA ALA A 109 -18.70 -27.19 29.74
C ALA A 109 -18.06 -28.02 30.87
N GLU A 110 -16.78 -27.81 31.17
CA GLU A 110 -16.09 -28.46 32.29
C GLU A 110 -16.62 -27.96 33.65
N GLU A 111 -16.82 -26.65 33.79
CA GLU A 111 -17.44 -26.03 34.98
C GLU A 111 -18.88 -26.53 35.17
N GLU A 112 -19.68 -26.58 34.11
CA GLU A 112 -21.04 -27.15 34.15
C GLU A 112 -21.02 -28.64 34.50
N ALA A 113 -20.11 -29.43 33.93
CA ALA A 113 -19.99 -30.86 34.25
C ALA A 113 -19.59 -31.09 35.71
N THR A 114 -18.65 -30.30 36.24
CA THR A 114 -18.25 -30.38 37.66
C THR A 114 -19.37 -29.91 38.58
N GLN A 115 -20.11 -28.85 38.20
CA GLN A 115 -21.27 -28.38 38.95
C GLN A 115 -22.40 -29.40 38.93
N VAL A 116 -22.72 -30.01 37.77
CA VAL A 116 -23.70 -31.09 37.66
C VAL A 116 -23.26 -32.31 38.47
N ALA A 117 -21.98 -32.70 38.42
CA ALA A 117 -21.47 -33.79 39.25
C ALA A 117 -21.60 -33.49 40.75
N PHE A 118 -21.45 -32.21 41.14
CA PHE A 118 -21.65 -31.77 42.52
C PHE A 118 -23.14 -31.76 42.91
N THR A 119 -24.04 -31.21 42.08
CA THR A 119 -25.48 -31.11 42.39
C THR A 119 -26.20 -32.45 42.28
N ASN A 120 -25.79 -33.29 41.32
CA ASN A 120 -26.33 -34.64 41.11
C ASN A 120 -25.69 -35.68 42.06
N ARG A 121 -24.79 -35.23 42.95
CA ARG A 121 -24.40 -36.01 44.13
C ARG A 121 -25.62 -36.13 45.03
N THR A 122 -26.46 -37.10 44.70
CA THR A 122 -27.64 -37.47 45.47
C THR A 122 -27.13 -38.01 46.79
N PHE A 123 -27.21 -37.21 47.86
CA PHE A 123 -27.00 -37.74 49.19
C PHE A 123 -28.12 -38.74 49.44
N SER A 124 -27.78 -40.03 49.47
CA SER A 124 -28.77 -41.10 49.69
C SER A 124 -29.43 -41.00 51.06
N ASN A 125 -28.82 -40.24 51.97
CA ASN A 125 -29.31 -40.00 53.31
C ASN A 125 -29.29 -38.49 53.63
N PRO A 126 -30.12 -38.03 54.57
CA PRO A 126 -30.08 -36.65 55.02
C PRO A 126 -28.68 -36.28 55.52
N VAL A 127 -28.27 -35.04 55.24
CA VAL A 127 -26.98 -34.47 55.65
C VAL A 127 -27.24 -33.37 56.66
N LYS A 128 -26.56 -33.40 57.81
CA LYS A 128 -26.55 -32.32 58.81
C LYS A 128 -25.12 -31.84 59.05
N PRO A 129 -24.90 -30.54 59.28
CA PRO A 129 -23.58 -30.03 59.65
C PRO A 129 -23.23 -30.47 61.07
N CYS A 130 -21.96 -30.80 61.30
CA CYS A 130 -21.43 -31.03 62.64
C CYS A 130 -21.58 -29.78 63.53
N PRO A 131 -22.05 -29.89 64.79
CA PRO A 131 -22.22 -28.73 65.67
C PRO A 131 -20.92 -27.98 66.00
N LYS A 132 -19.76 -28.65 65.93
CA LYS A 132 -18.45 -28.05 66.24
C LYS A 132 -17.71 -27.56 65.00
N CYS A 133 -17.56 -28.39 63.97
CA CYS A 133 -16.72 -28.08 62.79
C CYS A 133 -17.51 -27.78 61.51
N LYS A 134 -18.85 -27.79 61.55
CA LYS A 134 -19.77 -27.52 60.43
C LYS A 134 -19.61 -28.42 59.19
N ARG A 135 -18.77 -29.46 59.24
CA ARG A 135 -18.62 -30.44 58.16
C ARG A 135 -19.96 -31.15 57.90
N PRO A 136 -20.39 -31.33 56.64
CA PRO A 136 -21.55 -32.14 56.31
C PRO A 136 -21.31 -33.60 56.70
N ILE A 137 -22.18 -34.16 57.54
CA ILE A 137 -22.18 -35.56 57.93
C ILE A 137 -23.43 -36.19 57.32
N GLU A 138 -23.29 -37.32 56.66
CA GLU A 138 -24.39 -38.10 56.09
C GLU A 138 -24.87 -39.15 57.10
N LYS A 139 -26.19 -39.29 57.32
CA LYS A 139 -26.73 -40.33 58.22
C LYS A 139 -26.60 -41.72 57.61
N ARG A 140 -25.69 -42.57 58.09
CA ARG A 140 -25.54 -43.95 57.62
C ARG A 140 -26.21 -44.92 58.61
N GLY A 141 -27.47 -45.29 58.36
CA GLY A 141 -28.23 -46.27 59.15
C GLY A 141 -29.35 -45.68 60.03
N GLY A 142 -29.89 -46.50 60.95
CA GLY A 142 -31.08 -46.16 61.76
C GLY A 142 -30.80 -45.40 63.07
N CYS A 143 -29.58 -45.48 63.61
CA CYS A 143 -29.23 -44.87 64.90
C CYS A 143 -29.22 -43.34 64.82
N ASN A 144 -29.69 -42.67 65.88
CA ASN A 144 -29.64 -41.21 65.98
C ASN A 144 -28.34 -40.70 66.60
N HIS A 145 -27.56 -41.54 67.28
CA HIS A 145 -26.27 -41.13 67.83
C HIS A 145 -25.22 -41.12 66.73
N MET A 146 -24.72 -39.94 66.40
CA MET A 146 -23.83 -39.70 65.27
C MET A 146 -22.45 -39.22 65.75
N HIS A 147 -21.42 -39.64 65.02
CA HIS A 147 -20.03 -39.31 65.33
C HIS A 147 -19.40 -38.50 64.18
N CYS A 148 -18.70 -37.41 64.51
CA CYS A 148 -17.95 -36.64 63.52
C CYS A 148 -16.51 -37.15 63.39
N PRO A 149 -16.09 -37.69 62.22
CA PRO A 149 -14.75 -38.28 62.06
C PRO A 149 -13.60 -37.25 62.04
N LEU A 150 -13.90 -35.95 62.03
CA LEU A 150 -12.89 -34.88 61.95
C LEU A 150 -12.60 -34.21 63.29
N CYS A 151 -13.63 -33.98 64.11
CA CYS A 151 -13.49 -33.32 65.40
C CYS A 151 -13.84 -34.23 66.58
N ASN A 152 -14.12 -35.51 66.29
CA ASN A 152 -14.44 -36.58 67.22
C ASN A 152 -15.57 -36.27 68.21
N ILE A 153 -16.48 -35.36 67.86
CA ILE A 153 -17.64 -35.06 68.69
C ILE A 153 -18.78 -36.04 68.38
N ASN A 154 -19.46 -36.47 69.43
CA ASN A 154 -20.70 -37.22 69.34
C ASN A 154 -21.88 -36.27 69.48
N PHE A 155 -22.93 -36.46 68.70
CA PHE A 155 -24.15 -35.66 68.75
C PHE A 155 -25.35 -36.47 68.26
N ASP A 156 -26.55 -36.11 68.71
CA ASP A 156 -27.77 -36.81 68.28
C ASP A 156 -28.42 -36.13 67.07
N TRP A 157 -28.92 -36.95 66.14
CA TRP A 157 -29.53 -36.52 64.88
C TRP A 157 -31.00 -36.09 65.02
N GLY A 158 -31.54 -36.00 66.24
CA GLY A 158 -32.96 -35.80 66.53
C GLY A 158 -33.64 -34.65 65.75
N PRO A 159 -34.99 -34.61 65.75
CA PRO A 159 -35.73 -33.51 65.14
C PRO A 159 -35.36 -32.21 65.87
N LEU A 160 -34.81 -31.24 65.14
CA LEU A 160 -34.73 -29.87 65.65
C LEU A 160 -36.16 -29.33 65.61
N PHE A 161 -36.94 -29.61 66.65
CA PHE A 161 -38.10 -28.79 66.98
C PHE A 161 -37.55 -27.48 67.56
N PHE A 162 -37.67 -26.42 66.77
CA PHE A 162 -37.79 -25.05 67.29
C PHE A 162 -39.29 -24.74 67.40
#